data_AF-A0A6A6KV42-F1
#
_entry.id   AF-A0A6A6KV42-F1
#
_cell.length_a   1.000
_cell.length_b   1.000
_cell.length_c   1.000
_cell.angle_alpha   90.00
_cell.angle_beta   90.00
_cell.angle_gamma   90.00
#
_symmetry.space_group_name_H-M   'P 1'
#
loop_
_entity.id
_entity.type
_entity.pdbx_description
1 polymer ?
#
loop_
_entity_poly.entity_id
_entity_poly.type
_entity_poly.pdbx_seq_one_letter_code
_entity_poly.pdbx_strand_id
1 'polypeptide(L)'
;MEVCLLCFLLLFFARAHCKSDIHLGYRVTLAVPVEYSGGFLGRAFLIETNQMKPNFRAALSVEPIDGKYSCSLEVFLGDVKVWNSGHYSPFFTSEKCVLELTKLGDLQLKGARERVGWRTGTSGQGVERLQILGNGNLVLVDALNLISGKASTFQLTTCSCIRFLTKENGMDSDCGDGISGGFCGRDEVEMLELNGVGSVLRAAPVKVNISKEACANFCLEDCKCVAALYSSGELRECYLYGAVMGVKQVERGTGSTYMVKVPKGTHVGHANSGLKNGF
;
A
#
# COMPACT_ATOMS: atom_id res chain seq x y z
N MET A 1 54.04 0.36 -4.41
CA MET A 1 52.68 0.82 -4.73
C MET A 1 52.05 -0.23 -5.62
N GLU A 2 51.32 -1.20 -5.05
CA GLU A 2 50.42 -2.09 -5.82
C GLU A 2 49.62 -3.03 -4.89
N VAL A 3 49.02 -2.46 -3.83
CA VAL A 3 48.12 -3.21 -2.91
C VAL A 3 46.70 -2.62 -2.92
N CYS A 4 46.41 -1.67 -3.81
CA CYS A 4 45.08 -1.03 -3.90
C CYS A 4 44.21 -1.48 -5.09
N LEU A 5 44.69 -2.33 -5.99
CA LEU A 5 43.97 -2.61 -7.24
C LEU A 5 43.04 -3.84 -7.20
N LEU A 6 43.04 -4.62 -6.12
CA LEU A 6 42.21 -5.83 -6.00
C LEU A 6 40.96 -5.66 -5.11
N CYS A 7 40.81 -4.53 -4.41
CA CYS A 7 39.59 -4.24 -3.63
C CYS A 7 38.44 -3.66 -4.46
N PHE A 8 38.66 -3.28 -5.72
CA PHE A 8 37.65 -2.64 -6.57
C PHE A 8 36.78 -3.63 -7.39
N LEU A 9 37.07 -4.94 -7.36
CA LEU A 9 36.33 -5.97 -8.10
C LEU A 9 35.49 -6.90 -7.22
N LEU A 10 35.28 -6.53 -5.95
CA LEU A 10 34.33 -7.18 -5.03
C LEU A 10 33.34 -6.18 -4.43
N LEU A 11 33.03 -5.10 -5.16
CA LEU A 11 31.71 -4.49 -5.04
C LEU A 11 30.72 -5.47 -5.67
N PHE A 12 30.46 -6.57 -4.95
CA PHE A 12 29.19 -7.25 -5.01
C PHE A 12 28.16 -6.13 -4.92
N PHE A 13 27.52 -5.80 -6.04
CA PHE A 13 26.15 -5.33 -6.03
C PHE A 13 25.39 -6.42 -5.30
N ALA A 14 25.38 -6.36 -3.97
CA ALA A 14 24.29 -6.86 -3.19
C ALA A 14 23.10 -6.08 -3.74
N ARG A 15 22.49 -6.61 -4.80
CA ARG A 15 21.11 -6.34 -5.12
C ARG A 15 20.43 -6.65 -3.81
N ALA A 16 20.09 -5.61 -3.06
CA ALA A 16 19.16 -5.73 -1.96
C ALA A 16 17.89 -6.27 -2.62
N HIS A 17 17.77 -7.59 -2.64
CA HIS A 17 16.59 -8.24 -3.15
C HIS A 17 15.46 -7.74 -2.26
N CYS A 18 14.50 -7.04 -2.86
CA CYS A 18 13.29 -6.63 -2.18
C CYS A 18 12.68 -7.90 -1.57
N LYS A 19 12.65 -7.96 -0.24
CA LYS A 19 12.03 -9.09 0.44
C LYS A 19 10.54 -8.96 0.26
N SER A 20 9.90 -9.98 -0.28
CA SER A 20 8.44 -10.06 -0.37
C SER A 20 7.80 -10.60 0.91
N ASP A 21 8.62 -11.05 1.87
CA ASP A 21 8.15 -11.82 3.01
C ASP A 21 9.04 -11.67 4.26
N ILE A 22 8.43 -12.03 5.38
CA ILE A 22 8.95 -11.95 6.76
C ILE A 22 8.66 -13.28 7.45
N HIS A 23 9.68 -13.89 8.05
CA HIS A 23 9.56 -15.16 8.77
C HIS A 23 9.32 -15.00 10.28
N LEU A 24 8.96 -16.11 10.93
CA LEU A 24 8.79 -16.20 12.38
C LEU A 24 9.98 -15.64 13.16
N GLY A 25 9.69 -14.94 14.26
CA GLY A 25 10.69 -14.29 15.10
C GLY A 25 11.16 -12.93 14.57
N TYR A 26 10.69 -12.49 13.40
CA TYR A 26 10.98 -11.15 12.90
C TYR A 26 10.42 -10.08 13.84
N ARG A 27 11.26 -9.08 14.11
CA ARG A 27 10.94 -7.98 14.99
C ARG A 27 11.61 -6.71 14.49
N VAL A 28 10.83 -5.65 14.35
CA VAL A 28 11.31 -4.31 13.99
C VAL A 28 10.73 -3.30 14.97
N THR A 29 11.50 -2.27 15.31
CA THR A 29 11.11 -1.25 16.27
C THR A 29 11.37 0.13 15.68
N LEU A 30 10.35 0.98 15.72
CA LEU A 30 10.46 2.41 15.47
C LEU A 30 10.43 3.15 16.81
N ALA A 31 11.37 4.07 16.98
CA ALA A 31 11.34 5.00 18.09
C ALA A 31 10.19 5.99 17.93
N VAL A 32 9.49 6.27 19.02
CA VAL A 32 8.44 7.29 19.07
C VAL A 32 8.95 8.46 19.91
N PRO A 33 8.92 9.70 19.38
CA PRO A 33 9.36 10.87 20.12
C PRO A 33 8.64 11.00 21.46
N VAL A 34 9.38 11.46 22.47
CA VAL A 34 8.81 11.76 23.79
C VAL A 34 7.93 13.01 23.73
N GLU A 35 8.38 14.01 22.97
CA GLU A 35 7.66 15.25 22.73
C GLU A 35 6.79 15.15 21.48
N TYR A 36 5.58 15.69 21.56
CA TYR A 36 4.67 15.68 20.43
C TYR A 36 5.11 16.69 19.36
N SER A 37 5.15 16.22 18.13
CA SER A 37 5.38 16.99 16.91
C SER A 37 4.38 16.54 15.86
N GLY A 38 3.47 17.45 15.46
CA GLY A 38 2.44 17.20 14.46
C GLY A 38 2.96 16.93 13.05
N GLY A 39 4.25 17.23 12.78
CA GLY A 39 4.91 16.92 11.50
C GLY A 39 5.80 15.67 11.53
N PHE A 40 5.85 14.96 12.66
CA PHE A 40 6.67 13.75 12.76
C PHE A 40 6.15 12.65 11.85
N LEU A 41 7.06 11.94 11.19
CA LEU A 41 6.73 10.75 10.40
C LEU A 41 7.84 9.72 10.60
N GLY A 42 7.58 8.71 11.41
CA GLY A 42 8.45 7.54 11.54
C GLY A 42 7.97 6.45 10.59
N ARG A 43 8.80 5.98 9.67
CA ARG A 43 8.42 4.91 8.74
C ARG A 43 9.58 3.97 8.43
N ALA A 44 9.32 2.67 8.51
CA ALA A 44 10.26 1.63 8.09
C ALA A 44 9.56 0.70 7.09
N PHE A 45 10.02 0.69 5.84
CA PHE A 45 9.56 -0.24 4.82
C PHE A 45 10.13 -1.64 5.10
N LEU A 46 9.27 -2.64 5.06
CA LEU A 46 9.54 -3.98 5.55
C LEU A 46 9.63 -5.00 4.41
N ILE A 47 8.64 -4.96 3.53
CA ILE A 47 8.49 -5.87 2.40
C ILE A 47 7.92 -5.15 1.19
N GLU A 48 8.24 -5.64 0.00
CA GLU A 48 7.91 -5.04 -1.28
C GLU A 48 7.68 -6.11 -2.35
N THR A 49 6.77 -5.85 -3.29
CA THR A 49 6.53 -6.74 -4.42
C THR A 49 7.66 -6.65 -5.45
N ASN A 50 8.11 -7.79 -5.99
CA ASN A 50 9.15 -7.87 -7.02
C ASN A 50 8.71 -7.44 -8.45
N GLN A 51 7.71 -6.57 -8.58
CA GLN A 51 7.12 -6.17 -9.86
C GLN A 51 7.69 -4.84 -10.38
N MET A 52 7.60 -4.64 -11.71
CA MET A 52 7.89 -3.37 -12.36
C MET A 52 6.87 -2.32 -11.90
N LYS A 53 7.31 -1.08 -11.66
CA LYS A 53 6.51 -0.04 -11.00
C LYS A 53 5.11 0.16 -11.63
N PRO A 54 4.10 0.51 -10.80
CA PRO A 54 4.20 0.69 -9.36
C PRO A 54 4.11 -0.64 -8.61
N ASN A 55 4.86 -0.69 -7.52
CA ASN A 55 4.97 -1.84 -6.66
C ASN A 55 4.24 -1.55 -5.34
N PHE A 56 3.77 -2.61 -4.70
CA PHE A 56 3.24 -2.50 -3.36
C PHE A 56 4.36 -2.62 -2.33
N ARG A 57 4.27 -1.81 -1.28
CA ARG A 57 5.21 -1.84 -0.14
C ARG A 57 4.42 -1.87 1.16
N ALA A 58 4.86 -2.67 2.12
CA ALA A 58 4.33 -2.60 3.47
C ALA A 58 5.35 -1.95 4.41
N ALA A 59 4.88 -1.08 5.29
CA ALA A 59 5.71 -0.36 6.24
C ALA A 59 5.12 -0.40 7.65
N LEU A 60 6.00 -0.41 8.64
CA LEU A 60 5.65 0.03 9.99
C LEU A 60 5.70 1.56 9.99
N SER A 61 4.65 2.20 10.47
CA SER A 61 4.53 3.67 10.50
C SER A 61 4.12 4.17 11.88
N VAL A 62 4.61 5.36 12.22
CA VAL A 62 4.23 6.17 13.37
C VAL A 62 3.84 7.55 12.87
N GLU A 63 2.57 7.90 13.04
CA GLU A 63 1.99 9.16 12.56
C GLU A 63 1.30 9.92 13.71
N PRO A 64 1.40 11.25 13.78
CA PRO A 64 0.72 12.07 14.75
C PRO A 64 -0.78 12.19 14.43
N ILE A 65 -1.63 11.97 15.43
CA ILE A 65 -3.09 12.13 15.36
C ILE A 65 -3.54 12.72 16.71
N ASP A 66 -4.16 13.91 16.68
CA ASP A 66 -4.79 14.56 17.84
C ASP A 66 -3.93 14.58 19.12
N GLY A 67 -2.69 15.07 19.01
CA GLY A 67 -1.78 15.18 20.15
C GLY A 67 -1.14 13.87 20.61
N LYS A 68 -1.35 12.77 19.88
CA LYS A 68 -0.79 11.44 20.18
C LYS A 68 -0.11 10.84 18.94
N TYR A 69 0.67 9.78 19.15
CA TYR A 69 1.28 9.01 18.06
C TYR A 69 0.56 7.68 17.85
N SER A 70 0.08 7.47 16.63
CA SER A 70 -0.53 6.23 16.18
C SER A 70 0.52 5.32 15.54
N CYS A 71 0.59 4.08 15.98
CA CYS A 71 1.46 3.03 15.46
C CYS A 71 0.66 2.06 14.61
N SER A 72 1.02 1.90 13.34
CA SER A 72 0.26 1.09 12.40
C SER A 72 1.14 0.36 11.38
N LEU A 73 0.67 -0.80 10.95
CA LEU A 73 1.14 -1.47 9.74
C LEU A 73 0.37 -0.88 8.57
N GLU A 74 1.08 -0.44 7.53
CA GLU A 74 0.51 0.27 6.39
C GLU A 74 0.95 -0.38 5.08
N VAL A 75 0.08 -0.34 4.07
CA VAL A 75 0.41 -0.77 2.69
C VAL A 75 0.33 0.43 1.78
N PHE A 76 1.29 0.52 0.86
CA PHE A 76 1.44 1.59 -0.12
C PHE A 76 1.45 1.04 -1.54
N LEU A 77 0.86 1.80 -2.47
CA LEU A 77 1.05 1.66 -3.91
C LEU A 77 1.85 2.87 -4.40
N GLY A 78 3.12 2.67 -4.76
CA GLY A 78 4.04 3.80 -4.91
C GLY A 78 4.18 4.54 -3.57
N ASP A 79 3.85 5.83 -3.55
CA ASP A 79 3.86 6.66 -2.33
C ASP A 79 2.46 6.87 -1.73
N VAL A 80 1.43 6.25 -2.30
CA VAL A 80 0.04 6.37 -1.84
C VAL A 80 -0.26 5.28 -0.82
N LYS A 81 -0.68 5.66 0.40
CA LYS A 81 -1.17 4.73 1.43
C LYS A 81 -2.54 4.18 1.03
N VAL A 82 -2.66 2.85 0.92
CA VAL A 82 -3.89 2.15 0.48
C VAL A 82 -4.51 1.28 1.58
N TRP A 83 -3.79 1.01 2.67
CA TRP A 83 -4.32 0.29 3.84
C TRP A 83 -3.58 0.67 5.12
N ASN A 84 -4.28 0.64 6.26
CA ASN A 84 -3.72 0.92 7.60
C ASN A 84 -4.39 0.01 8.66
N SER A 85 -3.59 -0.67 9.48
CA SER A 85 -4.08 -1.60 10.52
C SER A 85 -4.94 -0.94 11.62
N GLY A 86 -4.75 0.35 11.85
CA GLY A 86 -5.43 1.16 12.86
C GLY A 86 -6.59 2.01 12.33
N HIS A 87 -7.11 1.76 11.13
CA HIS A 87 -8.16 2.58 10.53
C HIS A 87 -9.49 2.59 11.32
N TYR A 88 -9.88 1.48 11.95
CA TYR A 88 -11.06 1.44 12.84
C TYR A 88 -10.75 1.84 14.27
N SER A 89 -9.57 1.50 14.75
CA SER A 89 -9.14 1.73 16.12
C SER A 89 -7.65 2.03 16.12
N PRO A 90 -7.26 3.33 16.11
CA PRO A 90 -5.87 3.72 16.09
C PRO A 90 -5.13 3.21 17.32
N PHE A 91 -3.99 2.56 17.11
CA PHE A 91 -3.15 2.12 18.22
C PHE A 91 -2.20 3.24 18.65
N PHE A 92 -2.62 4.01 19.66
CA PHE A 92 -1.78 5.05 20.22
C PHE A 92 -0.68 4.48 21.12
N THR A 93 0.57 4.93 20.95
CA THR A 93 1.72 4.51 21.77
C THR A 93 2.71 5.65 21.99
N SER A 94 3.60 5.45 22.97
CA SER A 94 4.74 6.32 23.31
C SER A 94 6.01 5.48 23.35
N GLU A 95 7.19 6.12 23.31
CA GLU A 95 8.55 5.54 23.35
C GLU A 95 8.91 4.65 22.16
N LYS A 96 8.08 3.65 21.83
CA LYS A 96 8.33 2.69 20.76
C LYS A 96 7.03 2.19 20.11
N CYS A 97 7.19 1.80 18.85
CA CYS A 97 6.23 1.08 18.02
C CYS A 97 6.95 -0.15 17.48
N VAL A 98 6.48 -1.34 17.80
CA VAL A 98 7.15 -2.62 17.48
C VAL A 98 6.22 -3.44 16.62
N LEU A 99 6.69 -3.92 15.47
CA LEU A 99 6.03 -5.00 14.74
C LEU A 99 6.78 -6.29 15.00
N GLU A 100 6.04 -7.34 15.35
CA GLU A 100 6.59 -8.66 15.59
C GLU A 100 5.72 -9.74 14.94
N LEU A 101 6.36 -10.62 14.16
CA LEU A 101 5.78 -11.91 13.82
C LEU A 101 6.32 -12.92 14.83
N THR A 102 5.50 -13.27 15.82
CA THR A 102 5.93 -14.12 16.94
C THR A 102 6.32 -15.53 16.46
N LYS A 103 7.10 -16.26 17.26
CA LYS A 103 7.44 -17.67 16.97
C LYS A 103 6.23 -18.60 16.89
N LEU A 104 5.09 -18.19 17.45
CA LEU A 104 3.84 -18.93 17.38
C LEU A 104 2.97 -18.51 16.19
N GLY A 105 3.44 -17.59 15.34
CA GLY A 105 2.73 -17.20 14.13
C GLY A 105 1.69 -16.10 14.30
N ASP A 106 1.69 -15.39 15.43
CA ASP A 106 0.86 -14.18 15.64
C ASP A 106 1.61 -12.92 15.19
N LEU A 107 0.99 -12.10 14.33
CA LEU A 107 1.53 -10.80 13.93
C LEU A 107 0.96 -9.72 14.86
N GLN A 108 1.83 -8.97 15.52
CA GLN A 108 1.47 -8.03 16.59
C GLN A 108 2.10 -6.65 16.38
N LEU A 109 1.35 -5.61 16.73
CA LEU A 109 1.87 -4.27 16.99
C LEU A 109 1.93 -4.04 18.49
N LYS A 110 3.11 -3.68 19.01
CA LYS A 110 3.35 -3.44 20.44
C LYS A 110 3.92 -2.06 20.70
N GLY A 111 3.61 -1.55 21.87
CA GLY A 111 4.05 -0.25 22.36
C GLY A 111 5.03 -0.36 23.51
N ALA A 112 5.14 0.73 24.29
CA ALA A 112 5.83 0.71 25.57
C ALA A 112 5.34 -0.46 26.47
N ARG A 113 6.27 -1.02 27.25
CA ARG A 113 6.00 -2.15 28.16
C ARG A 113 5.42 -3.40 27.48
N GLU A 114 5.70 -3.59 26.20
CA GLU A 114 5.20 -4.73 25.39
C GLU A 114 3.67 -4.80 25.30
N ARG A 115 2.97 -3.67 25.51
CA ARG A 115 1.51 -3.61 25.37
C ARG A 115 1.13 -3.87 23.92
N VAL A 116 0.38 -4.93 23.67
CA VAL A 116 -0.17 -5.26 22.36
C VAL A 116 -1.34 -4.34 22.06
N GLY A 117 -1.22 -3.55 21.00
CA GLY A 117 -2.25 -2.63 20.54
C GLY A 117 -3.11 -3.17 19.42
N TRP A 118 -2.53 -4.04 18.59
CA TRP A 118 -3.19 -4.66 17.46
C TRP A 118 -2.54 -6.02 17.20
N ARG A 119 -3.32 -7.01 16.75
CA ARG A 119 -2.82 -8.33 16.40
C ARG A 119 -3.74 -9.08 15.45
N THR A 120 -3.23 -10.14 14.83
CA THR A 120 -3.99 -11.03 13.94
C THR A 120 -4.75 -12.13 14.66
N GLY A 121 -4.31 -12.55 15.85
CA GLY A 121 -4.91 -13.67 16.57
C GLY A 121 -4.58 -15.04 15.97
N THR A 122 -3.45 -15.16 15.27
CA THR A 122 -3.03 -16.36 14.52
C THR A 122 -2.09 -17.28 15.27
N SER A 123 -1.84 -17.00 16.55
CA SER A 123 -1.00 -17.83 17.41
C SER A 123 -1.42 -19.30 17.35
N GLY A 124 -0.48 -20.19 17.05
CA GLY A 124 -0.68 -21.65 17.02
C GLY A 124 -1.43 -22.16 15.78
N GLN A 125 -1.68 -21.32 14.78
CA GLN A 125 -2.42 -21.70 13.57
C GLN A 125 -1.51 -22.16 12.41
N GLY A 126 -0.26 -22.52 12.68
CA GLY A 126 0.68 -23.02 11.68
C GLY A 126 1.22 -21.96 10.70
N VAL A 127 1.11 -20.68 11.04
CA VAL A 127 1.70 -19.58 10.25
C VAL A 127 3.23 -19.71 10.29
N GLU A 128 3.87 -19.54 9.13
CA GLU A 128 5.33 -19.60 8.95
C GLU A 128 5.92 -18.27 8.47
N ARG A 129 5.14 -17.48 7.72
CA ARG A 129 5.58 -16.17 7.23
C ARG A 129 4.43 -15.23 6.91
N LEU A 130 4.73 -13.94 6.97
CA LEU A 130 3.96 -12.86 6.37
C LEU A 130 4.49 -12.59 4.97
N GLN A 131 3.61 -12.47 3.98
CA GLN A 131 3.98 -12.20 2.58
C GLN A 131 3.11 -11.09 2.00
N ILE A 132 3.70 -10.24 1.15
CA ILE A 132 2.94 -9.32 0.29
C ILE A 132 2.76 -9.94 -1.10
N LEU A 133 1.51 -10.01 -1.54
CA LEU A 133 1.15 -10.50 -2.87
C LEU A 133 1.27 -9.37 -3.91
N GLY A 134 1.35 -9.72 -5.19
CA GLY A 134 1.45 -8.74 -6.29
C GLY A 134 0.27 -7.76 -6.40
N ASN A 135 -0.84 -8.04 -5.72
CA ASN A 135 -2.00 -7.15 -5.62
C ASN A 135 -1.99 -6.25 -4.36
N GLY A 136 -0.93 -6.30 -3.56
CA GLY A 136 -0.80 -5.51 -2.33
C GLY A 136 -1.38 -6.17 -1.08
N ASN A 137 -2.05 -7.31 -1.20
CA ASN A 137 -2.57 -8.00 -0.03
C ASN A 137 -1.42 -8.55 0.82
N LEU A 138 -1.51 -8.30 2.12
CA LEU A 138 -0.74 -8.99 3.12
C LEU A 138 -1.42 -10.33 3.46
N VAL A 139 -0.64 -11.39 3.52
CA VAL A 139 -1.13 -12.73 3.86
C VAL A 139 -0.19 -13.42 4.85
N LEU A 140 -0.78 -14.12 5.82
CA LEU A 140 -0.06 -15.06 6.66
C LEU A 140 -0.24 -16.45 6.08
N VAL A 141 0.88 -17.11 5.77
CA VAL A 141 0.89 -18.41 5.09
C VAL A 141 1.66 -19.44 5.89
N ASP A 142 1.27 -20.69 5.72
CA ASP A 142 1.91 -21.85 6.32
C ASP A 142 3.07 -22.41 5.46
N ALA A 143 3.65 -23.53 5.90
CA ALA A 143 4.72 -24.24 5.20
C ALA A 143 4.31 -24.77 3.81
N LEU A 144 3.02 -24.96 3.58
CA LEU A 144 2.46 -25.43 2.29
C LEU A 144 2.05 -24.25 1.39
N ASN A 145 2.35 -23.01 1.77
CA ASN A 145 1.92 -21.78 1.09
C ASN A 145 0.40 -21.57 1.08
N LEU A 146 -0.32 -22.23 1.99
CA LEU A 146 -1.74 -22.01 2.18
C LEU A 146 -1.95 -20.82 3.10
N ILE A 147 -2.93 -19.98 2.76
CA ILE A 147 -3.32 -18.85 3.58
C ILE A 147 -4.00 -19.38 4.84
N SER A 148 -3.58 -18.90 6.01
CA SER A 148 -4.18 -19.32 7.28
C SER A 148 -5.69 -19.03 7.28
N GLY A 149 -6.51 -20.09 7.35
CA GLY A 149 -7.95 -20.03 7.07
C GLY A 149 -8.81 -19.20 8.04
N LYS A 150 -8.26 -18.74 9.19
CA LYS A 150 -8.97 -17.87 10.15
C LYS A 150 -8.47 -16.43 10.18
N ALA A 151 -7.21 -16.18 9.86
CA ALA A 151 -6.74 -14.87 9.40
C ALA A 151 -6.73 -14.88 7.88
N SER A 152 -7.94 -15.09 7.35
CA SER A 152 -8.29 -14.74 5.99
C SER A 152 -7.56 -13.45 5.65
N THR A 153 -6.75 -13.47 4.59
CA THR A 153 -6.29 -12.31 3.79
C THR A 153 -6.66 -11.00 4.45
N PHE A 154 -5.73 -10.10 4.78
CA PHE A 154 -6.09 -8.73 5.17
C PHE A 154 -6.80 -8.10 3.99
N GLN A 155 -8.09 -8.42 3.91
CA GLN A 155 -8.90 -8.13 2.78
C GLN A 155 -9.12 -6.64 2.93
N LEU A 156 -8.96 -5.95 1.82
CA LEU A 156 -9.49 -4.62 1.62
C LEU A 156 -11.04 -4.63 1.66
N THR A 157 -11.67 -5.56 2.39
CA THR A 157 -13.13 -5.74 2.53
C THR A 157 -13.73 -4.87 3.62
N THR A 158 -12.92 -4.01 4.25
CA THR A 158 -13.44 -2.99 5.16
C THR A 158 -12.84 -1.63 4.78
N CYS A 159 -13.72 -0.70 4.40
CA CYS A 159 -13.38 0.62 3.86
C CYS A 159 -12.45 1.38 4.82
N SER A 160 -11.25 1.74 4.37
CA SER A 160 -10.30 2.57 5.10
C SER A 160 -10.04 3.85 4.29
N CYS A 161 -10.46 5.01 4.78
CA CYS A 161 -10.19 6.29 4.11
C CYS A 161 -8.67 6.58 4.08
N ILE A 162 -8.18 7.06 2.94
CA ILE A 162 -6.79 7.52 2.74
C ILE A 162 -6.65 8.91 3.37
N ARG A 163 -5.70 9.11 4.29
CA ARG A 163 -5.29 10.45 4.76
C ARG A 163 -4.01 10.88 4.04
N PHE A 164 -4.07 11.99 3.32
CA PHE A 164 -2.92 12.71 2.78
C PHE A 164 -2.47 13.75 3.82
N LEU A 165 -1.21 13.69 4.26
CA LEU A 165 -0.62 14.76 5.09
C LEU A 165 -0.18 15.89 4.15
N THR A 166 -1.04 16.88 3.91
CA THR A 166 -0.62 18.15 3.31
C THR A 166 -0.25 19.12 4.42
N LYS A 167 0.96 19.70 4.31
CA LYS A 167 1.52 20.65 5.26
C LYS A 167 0.89 22.03 5.06
N GLU A 168 -0.39 22.20 5.40
CA GLU A 168 -0.99 23.52 5.60
C GLU A 168 -2.03 23.51 6.71
N ASN A 169 -2.05 24.60 7.46
CA ASN A 169 -2.74 24.79 8.73
C ASN A 169 -4.26 24.59 8.62
N GLY A 170 -4.84 23.76 9.49
CA GLY A 170 -6.29 23.72 9.69
C GLY A 170 -6.77 22.34 10.13
N MET A 171 -7.11 22.22 11.41
CA MET A 171 -7.74 21.05 11.99
C MET A 171 -9.20 21.03 11.52
N ASP A 172 -9.51 20.17 10.54
CA ASP A 172 -10.89 19.90 10.13
C ASP A 172 -11.16 18.39 10.20
N SER A 173 -12.25 18.05 10.89
CA SER A 173 -12.54 16.72 11.40
C SER A 173 -13.55 15.94 10.56
N ASP A 174 -13.86 16.38 9.34
CA ASP A 174 -14.88 15.73 8.52
C ASP A 174 -14.30 15.01 7.29
N CYS A 175 -14.60 13.72 7.19
CA CYS A 175 -14.38 12.89 6.00
C CYS A 175 -15.38 13.25 4.86
N GLY A 176 -15.63 14.55 4.66
CA GLY A 176 -16.60 15.09 3.72
C GLY A 176 -15.98 15.93 2.60
N ASP A 177 -14.75 16.40 2.75
CA ASP A 177 -14.09 17.17 1.70
C ASP A 177 -12.94 16.40 1.05
N GLY A 178 -13.12 16.16 -0.25
CA GLY A 178 -12.20 15.37 -1.07
C GLY A 178 -10.79 15.94 -1.12
N ILE A 179 -9.87 15.09 -1.55
CA ILE A 179 -8.45 15.40 -1.78
C ILE A 179 -8.36 16.53 -2.82
N SER A 180 -8.45 17.79 -2.41
CA SER A 180 -8.42 18.93 -3.34
C SER A 180 -6.99 19.45 -3.61
N GLY A 181 -5.96 18.89 -3.00
CA GLY A 181 -4.62 19.50 -3.00
C GLY A 181 -3.50 18.81 -3.78
N GLY A 182 -3.56 17.50 -4.03
CA GLY A 182 -2.36 16.73 -4.46
C GLY A 182 -2.25 16.41 -5.95
N PHE A 183 -3.37 16.41 -6.69
CA PHE A 183 -3.42 15.96 -8.09
C PHE A 183 -4.07 16.98 -9.04
N CYS A 184 -4.36 18.19 -8.56
CA CYS A 184 -5.00 19.25 -9.35
C CYS A 184 -3.96 20.08 -10.08
N GLY A 185 -3.68 19.65 -11.31
CA GLY A 185 -2.75 20.26 -12.24
C GLY A 185 -2.59 19.27 -13.39
N ARG A 186 -3.12 19.61 -14.58
CA ARG A 186 -3.35 18.65 -15.68
C ARG A 186 -2.07 17.98 -16.21
N ASP A 187 -0.90 18.52 -15.89
CA ASP A 187 0.33 18.16 -16.57
C ASP A 187 1.17 17.08 -15.88
N GLU A 188 0.90 16.76 -14.60
CA GLU A 188 1.75 15.88 -13.79
C GLU A 188 1.09 14.58 -13.32
N VAL A 189 -0.09 14.20 -13.81
CA VAL A 189 -0.82 13.00 -13.34
C VAL A 189 -1.37 12.13 -14.48
N GLU A 190 -1.42 10.81 -14.29
CA GLU A 190 -1.94 9.82 -15.25
C GLU A 190 -2.78 8.73 -14.56
N MET A 191 -3.60 8.03 -15.35
CA MET A 191 -4.38 6.89 -14.87
C MET A 191 -3.65 5.58 -15.19
N LEU A 192 -3.33 4.81 -14.15
CA LEU A 192 -2.70 3.51 -14.28
C LEU A 192 -3.71 2.38 -14.07
N GLU A 193 -3.75 1.44 -15.01
CA GLU A 193 -4.57 0.22 -14.93
C GLU A 193 -3.95 -0.83 -14.00
N LEU A 194 -4.72 -1.32 -13.03
CA LEU A 194 -4.32 -2.42 -12.15
C LEU A 194 -4.85 -3.76 -12.68
N ASN A 195 -3.94 -4.67 -13.01
CA ASN A 195 -4.29 -5.96 -13.62
C ASN A 195 -4.87 -6.95 -12.61
N GLY A 196 -5.97 -7.62 -12.98
CA GLY A 196 -6.57 -8.71 -12.18
C GLY A 196 -7.27 -8.25 -10.90
N VAL A 197 -7.72 -6.99 -10.91
CA VAL A 197 -8.19 -6.28 -9.73
C VAL A 197 -9.49 -5.53 -10.06
N GLY A 198 -10.46 -5.55 -9.14
CA GLY A 198 -11.71 -4.78 -9.22
C GLY A 198 -12.04 -4.12 -7.88
N SER A 199 -13.15 -3.37 -7.81
CA SER A 199 -13.64 -2.79 -6.56
C SER A 199 -14.89 -3.50 -6.05
N VAL A 200 -14.95 -3.73 -4.74
CA VAL A 200 -16.11 -4.22 -3.98
C VAL A 200 -17.08 -3.07 -3.71
N LEU A 201 -16.61 -1.83 -3.74
CA LEU A 201 -17.43 -0.64 -3.53
C LEU A 201 -18.17 -0.30 -4.83
N ARG A 202 -19.41 -0.77 -4.93
CA ARG A 202 -20.32 -0.40 -6.01
C ARG A 202 -21.25 0.70 -5.51
N ALA A 203 -20.76 1.93 -5.51
CA ALA A 203 -21.65 3.10 -5.51
C ALA A 203 -22.45 3.12 -6.83
N ALA A 204 -23.53 3.91 -6.92
CA ALA A 204 -24.23 4.08 -8.20
C ALA A 204 -23.26 4.58 -9.29
N PRO A 205 -23.38 4.10 -10.54
CA PRO A 205 -22.52 4.55 -11.61
C PRO A 205 -22.72 6.05 -11.81
N VAL A 206 -21.62 6.80 -11.81
CA VAL A 206 -21.66 8.25 -12.00
C VAL A 206 -22.04 8.56 -13.45
N LYS A 207 -21.67 7.66 -14.38
CA LYS A 207 -22.00 7.74 -15.80
C LYS A 207 -22.24 6.34 -16.36
N VAL A 208 -23.10 6.26 -17.38
CA VAL A 208 -23.38 5.07 -18.19
C VAL A 208 -23.16 5.40 -19.67
N ASN A 209 -22.97 4.39 -20.50
CA ASN A 209 -22.72 4.49 -21.93
C ASN A 209 -21.49 5.34 -22.29
N ILE A 210 -20.35 5.05 -21.65
CA ILE A 210 -19.10 5.78 -21.84
C ILE A 210 -17.95 4.83 -22.21
N SER A 211 -16.87 5.34 -22.81
CA SER A 211 -15.66 4.55 -23.03
C SER A 211 -14.77 4.48 -21.79
N LYS A 212 -13.84 3.52 -21.77
CA LYS A 212 -12.83 3.41 -20.72
C LYS A 212 -12.00 4.68 -20.59
N GLU A 213 -11.57 5.24 -21.73
CA GLU A 213 -10.72 6.43 -21.82
C GLU A 213 -11.47 7.65 -21.30
N ALA A 214 -12.75 7.79 -21.63
CA ALA A 214 -13.55 8.89 -21.16
C ALA A 214 -13.85 8.77 -19.65
N CYS A 215 -14.01 7.56 -19.11
CA CYS A 215 -14.08 7.34 -17.65
C CYS A 215 -12.79 7.74 -16.94
N ALA A 216 -11.63 7.38 -17.51
CA ALA A 216 -10.32 7.79 -17.00
C ALA A 216 -10.15 9.32 -17.03
N ASN A 217 -10.52 9.97 -18.14
CA ASN A 217 -10.47 11.43 -18.28
C ASN A 217 -11.35 12.15 -17.26
N PHE A 218 -12.55 11.63 -16.99
CA PHE A 218 -13.38 12.21 -15.95
C PHE A 218 -12.73 12.17 -14.56
N CYS A 219 -12.03 11.08 -14.22
CA CYS A 219 -11.27 11.05 -12.98
C CYS A 219 -10.11 12.04 -13.02
N LEU A 220 -9.40 12.18 -14.14
CA LEU A 220 -8.30 13.16 -14.28
C LEU A 220 -8.76 14.60 -14.10
N GLU A 221 -9.94 14.95 -14.62
CA GLU A 221 -10.54 16.28 -14.49
C GLU A 221 -11.14 16.53 -13.11
N ASP A 222 -11.61 15.49 -12.44
CA ASP A 222 -12.14 15.58 -11.09
C ASP A 222 -10.98 15.60 -10.06
N CYS A 223 -10.76 16.78 -9.51
CA CYS A 223 -9.83 17.02 -8.42
C CYS A 223 -10.03 16.10 -7.22
N LYS A 224 -11.28 15.75 -6.90
CA LYS A 224 -11.62 14.86 -5.78
C LYS A 224 -11.42 13.39 -6.14
N CYS A 225 -11.32 13.03 -7.42
CA CYS A 225 -11.16 11.64 -7.86
C CYS A 225 -9.69 11.18 -7.79
N VAL A 226 -9.49 9.96 -7.28
CA VAL A 226 -8.19 9.28 -7.24
C VAL A 226 -8.21 7.88 -7.86
N ALA A 227 -9.38 7.34 -8.18
CA ALA A 227 -9.51 6.09 -8.92
C ALA A 227 -10.82 6.02 -9.71
N ALA A 228 -10.83 5.17 -10.74
CA ALA A 228 -12.01 4.89 -11.55
C ALA A 228 -12.14 3.39 -11.81
N LEU A 229 -13.38 2.90 -11.84
CA LEU A 229 -13.71 1.56 -12.32
C LEU A 229 -14.56 1.70 -13.57
N TYR A 230 -14.13 1.08 -14.66
CA TYR A 230 -14.90 0.95 -15.89
C TYR A 230 -15.43 -0.48 -16.00
N SER A 231 -16.73 -0.63 -16.27
CA SER A 231 -17.38 -1.91 -16.53
C SER A 231 -17.82 -1.97 -17.99
N SER A 232 -17.25 -2.88 -18.76
CA SER A 232 -17.55 -3.12 -20.18
C SER A 232 -18.82 -3.95 -20.41
N GLY A 233 -19.70 -4.08 -19.40
CA GLY A 233 -21.00 -4.71 -19.53
C GLY A 233 -21.95 -3.92 -20.45
N GLU A 234 -23.21 -4.35 -20.54
CA GLU A 234 -24.21 -3.78 -21.47
C GLU A 234 -24.36 -2.25 -21.33
N LEU A 235 -24.31 -1.75 -20.11
CA LEU A 235 -24.50 -0.34 -19.80
C LEU A 235 -23.22 0.51 -19.86
N ARG A 236 -22.05 -0.09 -20.10
CA ARG A 236 -20.73 0.58 -20.14
C ARG A 236 -20.57 1.63 -19.03
N GLU A 237 -20.53 1.14 -17.81
CA GLU A 237 -20.66 1.95 -16.60
C GLU A 237 -19.30 2.48 -16.14
N CYS A 238 -19.30 3.70 -15.60
CA CYS A 238 -18.15 4.34 -15.00
C CYS A 238 -18.43 4.72 -13.55
N TYR A 239 -17.52 4.32 -12.68
CA TYR A 239 -17.54 4.60 -11.25
C TYR A 239 -16.31 5.43 -10.92
N LEU A 240 -16.48 6.56 -10.25
CA LEU A 240 -15.40 7.42 -9.79
C LEU A 240 -15.27 7.31 -8.28
N TYR A 241 -14.04 7.34 -7.79
CA TYR A 241 -13.73 7.17 -6.38
C TYR A 241 -12.84 8.28 -5.89
N GLY A 242 -13.24 8.90 -4.77
CA GLY A 242 -12.40 9.86 -4.05
C GLY A 242 -11.34 9.24 -3.14
N ALA A 243 -11.31 7.91 -3.04
CA ALA A 243 -10.28 7.15 -2.35
C ALA A 243 -10.07 5.77 -3.02
N VAL A 244 -8.83 5.27 -3.01
CA VAL A 244 -8.52 3.89 -3.44
C VAL A 244 -8.88 2.94 -2.29
N MET A 245 -10.07 2.33 -2.36
CA MET A 245 -10.59 1.43 -1.34
C MET A 245 -11.31 0.24 -1.97
N GLY A 246 -11.49 -0.84 -1.19
CA GLY A 246 -12.36 -1.95 -1.59
C GLY A 246 -11.78 -2.83 -2.69
N VAL A 247 -10.47 -2.86 -2.85
CA VAL A 247 -9.83 -3.48 -4.01
C VAL A 247 -9.77 -5.01 -3.82
N LYS A 248 -10.40 -5.77 -4.72
CA LYS A 248 -10.48 -7.25 -4.66
C LYS A 248 -9.80 -7.85 -5.89
N GLN A 249 -9.13 -8.98 -5.70
CA GLN A 249 -8.63 -9.79 -6.81
C GLN A 249 -9.81 -10.41 -7.57
N VAL A 250 -9.83 -10.23 -8.89
CA VAL A 250 -10.89 -10.74 -9.76
C VAL A 250 -10.25 -11.60 -10.84
N GLU A 251 -10.92 -12.69 -11.21
CA GLU A 251 -10.49 -13.51 -12.34
C GLU A 251 -10.44 -12.65 -13.62
N ARG A 252 -9.43 -12.92 -14.46
CA ARG A 252 -9.30 -12.27 -15.77
C ARG A 252 -10.56 -12.56 -16.59
N GLY A 253 -11.18 -11.52 -17.13
CA GLY A 253 -12.33 -11.66 -18.05
C GLY A 253 -13.67 -11.14 -17.55
N THR A 254 -13.74 -10.54 -16.35
CA THR A 254 -15.00 -9.95 -15.82
C THR A 254 -15.46 -8.66 -16.51
N GLY A 255 -14.77 -8.24 -17.58
CA GLY A 255 -15.09 -7.00 -18.31
C GLY A 255 -14.91 -5.73 -17.47
N SER A 256 -14.24 -5.79 -16.32
CA SER A 256 -14.05 -4.65 -15.43
C SER A 256 -12.59 -4.21 -15.42
N THR A 257 -12.35 -2.91 -15.55
CA THR A 257 -11.02 -2.29 -15.54
C THR A 257 -10.92 -1.27 -14.43
N TYR A 258 -10.06 -1.54 -13.44
CA TYR A 258 -9.79 -0.63 -12.33
C TYR A 258 -8.53 0.19 -12.59
N MET A 259 -8.64 1.51 -12.41
CA MET A 259 -7.57 2.47 -12.72
C MET A 259 -7.36 3.42 -11.54
N VAL A 260 -6.11 3.76 -11.24
CA VAL A 260 -5.73 4.67 -10.16
C VAL A 260 -4.98 5.88 -10.70
N LYS A 261 -5.23 7.07 -10.13
CA LYS A 261 -4.53 8.31 -10.50
C LYS A 261 -3.18 8.36 -9.80
N VAL A 262 -2.11 8.53 -10.56
CA VAL A 262 -0.71 8.56 -10.08
C VAL A 262 0.07 9.70 -10.73
N PRO A 263 1.17 10.20 -10.13
CA PRO A 263 2.01 11.22 -10.77
C PRO A 263 2.77 10.68 -12.00
N LYS A 264 2.83 11.48 -13.08
CA LYS A 264 3.66 11.24 -14.26
C LYS A 264 5.14 11.31 -13.89
N GLY A 265 5.96 10.51 -14.56
CA GLY A 265 7.41 10.48 -14.33
C GLY A 265 7.86 9.55 -13.21
N THR A 266 6.94 8.86 -12.55
CA THR A 266 7.27 7.65 -11.75
C THR A 266 7.71 6.48 -12.65
N HIS A 267 7.51 6.61 -13.97
CA HIS A 267 8.13 5.82 -15.02
C HIS A 267 9.57 6.27 -15.28
N VAL A 268 10.53 5.55 -14.71
CA VAL A 268 11.90 5.58 -15.23
C VAL A 268 11.89 4.86 -16.58
N GLY A 269 11.81 5.64 -17.65
CA GLY A 269 12.43 5.43 -18.96
C GLY A 269 12.18 4.11 -19.69
N HIS A 270 11.58 4.24 -20.88
CA HIS A 270 11.83 3.38 -22.04
C HIS A 270 13.35 3.10 -22.19
N ALA A 271 13.83 1.97 -21.70
CA ALA A 271 15.06 1.38 -22.20
C ALA A 271 14.67 0.48 -23.37
N ASN A 272 14.94 0.96 -24.58
CA ASN A 272 14.92 0.13 -25.78
C ASN A 272 15.84 -1.07 -25.56
N SER A 273 15.27 -2.23 -25.25
CA SER A 273 15.97 -3.50 -25.37
C SER A 273 16.06 -3.84 -26.86
N GLY A 274 17.03 -3.22 -27.53
CA GLY A 274 17.55 -3.73 -28.79
C GLY A 274 18.20 -5.08 -28.54
N LEU A 275 17.38 -6.14 -28.53
CA LEU A 275 17.84 -7.53 -28.64
C LEU A 275 18.43 -7.71 -30.03
N LYS A 276 19.76 -7.62 -30.15
CA LYS A 276 20.47 -8.30 -31.23
C LYS A 276 20.66 -9.75 -30.80
N ASN A 277 20.00 -10.66 -31.51
CA ASN A 277 20.29 -12.09 -31.45
C ASN A 277 21.70 -12.32 -32.01
N GLY A 278 22.55 -12.99 -31.24
CA GLY A 278 23.84 -13.52 -31.69
C GLY A 278 23.83 -15.03 -31.53
N PHE A 279 24.20 -15.71 -32.62
CA PHE A 279 24.30 -17.15 -32.81
C PHE A 279 25.18 -17.86 -31.76
#